data_AF-A0A0F9LJI4-F1
#
_entry.id   AF-A0A0F9LJI4-F1
#
_cell.length_a   1.000
_cell.length_b   1.000
_cell.length_c   1.000
_cell.angle_alpha   90.00
_cell.angle_beta   90.00
_cell.angle_gamma   90.00
#
_symmetry.space_group_name_H-M   'P 1'
#
loop_
_entity.id
_entity.type
_entity.pdbx_description
1 polymer ?
#
loop_
_entity_poly.entity_id
_entity_poly.type
_entity_poly.pdbx_seq_one_letter_code
_entity_poly.pdbx_strand_id
1 'polypeptide(L)' 'MAQCKECKFYKPIDEAKGDCFGHEVPATLSSDKCPTNSFQPRN' A
#
# COMPACT_ATOMS: atom_id res chain seq x y z
N MET A 1 -2.86 -8.03 -9.85
CA MET A 1 -2.36 -6.73 -9.34
C MET A 1 -1.93 -6.92 -7.91
N ALA A 2 -0.76 -6.41 -7.53
CA ALA A 2 -0.36 -6.37 -6.13
C ALA A 2 -1.22 -5.35 -5.37
N GLN A 3 -1.46 -5.58 -4.09
CA GLN A 3 -2.25 -4.70 -3.23
C GLN A 3 -1.31 -3.88 -2.35
N CYS A 4 -1.73 -2.69 -1.91
CA CYS A 4 -0.96 -1.85 -0.99
C CYS A 4 -0.47 -2.63 0.23
N LYS A 5 -1.28 -3.54 0.79
CA LYS A 5 -0.87 -4.41 1.91
C LYS A 5 0.36 -5.29 1.64
N GLU A 6 0.67 -5.56 0.37
CA GLU A 6 1.82 -6.35 -0.08
C GLU A 6 3.08 -5.49 -0.29
N CYS A 7 2.96 -4.16 -0.15
CA CYS A 7 4.07 -3.22 -0.24
C CYS A 7 4.90 -3.22 1.06
N LYS A 8 6.23 -3.15 0.96
CA LYS A 8 7.11 -3.01 2.14
C LYS A 8 6.92 -1.69 2.88
N PHE A 9 6.47 -0.66 2.18
CA PHE A 9 6.26 0.68 2.73
C PHE A 9 4.88 0.87 3.36
N TYR A 10 3.96 -0.05 3.08
CA TYR A 10 2.63 0.01 3.66
C TYR A 10 2.69 -0.39 5.13
N LYS A 11 2.19 0.50 5.99
CA LYS A 11 2.05 0.30 7.41
C LYS A 11 0.56 0.08 7.71
N PRO A 12 0.14 -1.13 8.09
CA PRO A 12 -1.26 -1.34 8.47
C PRO A 12 -1.61 -0.46 9.69
N ILE A 13 -2.70 0.30 9.58
CA ILE A 13 -3.30 1.04 10.69
C ILE A 13 -4.47 0.21 11.23
N ASP A 14 -5.33 -0.27 10.33
CA ASP A 14 -6.49 -1.09 10.60
C ASP A 14 -6.59 -2.26 9.60
N GLU A 15 -7.57 -3.14 9.79
CA GLU A 15 -7.82 -4.29 8.89
C GLU A 15 -8.18 -3.87 7.46
N ALA A 16 -8.76 -2.69 7.27
CA ALA A 16 -9.20 -2.18 5.98
C ALA A 16 -8.26 -1.13 5.35
N LYS A 17 -7.38 -0.52 6.15
CA LYS A 17 -6.60 0.65 5.75
C LYS A 17 -5.23 0.73 6.42
N GLY A 18 -4.33 1.49 5.83
CA GLY A 18 -3.00 1.70 6.36
C GLY A 18 -2.38 2.96 5.85
N ASP A 19 -1.21 3.29 6.40
CA ASP A 19 -0.39 4.39 5.94
C ASP A 19 0.55 3.92 4.83
N CYS A 20 0.61 4.69 3.74
CA CYS A 20 1.59 4.53 2.70
C CYS A 20 2.23 5.91 2.45
N PHE A 21 3.48 6.09 2.86
CA PHE A 21 4.22 7.36 2.76
C PHE A 21 3.52 8.56 3.43
N GLY A 22 2.84 8.36 4.58
CA GLY A 22 2.13 9.45 5.26
C GLY A 22 0.71 9.70 4.72
N HIS A 23 0.24 8.89 3.78
CA HIS A 23 -1.12 8.93 3.26
C HIS A 23 -1.91 7.69 3.69
N GLU A 24 -3.10 7.92 4.23
CA GLU A 24 -4.02 6.84 4.56
C GLU A 24 -4.62 6.25 3.27
N VAL A 25 -4.39 4.96 3.03
CA VAL A 25 -4.83 4.22 1.84
C VAL A 25 -5.51 2.91 2.22
N PRO A 26 -6.49 2.42 1.43
CA PRO A 26 -7.09 1.12 1.64
C PRO A 26 -6.07 -0.02 1.50
N ALA A 27 -6.16 -1.04 2.34
CA ALA A 27 -5.31 -2.24 2.26
C ALA A 27 -5.45 -2.97 0.92
N THR A 28 -6.67 -2.94 0.37
CA THR A 28 -7.05 -3.57 -0.90
C THR A 28 -6.78 -2.68 -2.12
N LEU A 29 -6.26 -1.47 -1.91
CA LEU A 29 -5.93 -0.56 -3.01
C LEU A 29 -4.90 -1.24 -3.92
N SER A 30 -5.17 -1.25 -5.22
CA SER A 30 -4.25 -1.85 -6.19
C SER A 30 -2.99 -1.00 -6.33
N SER A 31 -1.84 -1.66 -6.49
CA SER A 31 -0.52 -1.05 -6.70
C SER A 31 -0.47 -0.12 -7.90
N ASP A 32 -1.35 -0.29 -8.89
CA ASP A 32 -1.54 0.62 -10.02
C ASP A 32 -1.91 2.05 -9.62
N LYS A 33 -2.54 2.23 -8.45
CA LYS A 33 -2.86 3.55 -7.90
C LYS A 33 -1.71 4.13 -7.07
N CYS A 34 -0.60 3.42 -6.92
CA CYS A 34 0.53 3.88 -6.15
C CYS A 34 1.33 4.90 -6.98
N PRO A 35 1.57 6.12 -6.47
CA PRO A 35 2.23 7.17 -7.22
C PRO A 35 3.66 6.75 -7.63
N THR A 36 3.99 7.00 -8.89
CA THR A 36 5.34 6.89 -9.47
C THR A 36 5.95 5.48 -9.40
N ASN A 37 5.13 4.42 -9.46
CA ASN A 37 5.61 3.03 -9.38
C ASN A 37 6.42 2.76 -8.07
N SER A 38 6.14 3.54 -7.02
CA SER A 38 6.81 3.43 -5.71
C SER A 38 6.43 2.16 -4.94
N PHE A 39 5.52 1.36 -5.51
CA PHE A 39 5.16 0.07 -4.96
C PHE A 39 6.39 -0.83 -4.99
N GLN A 40 6.87 -1.20 -3.80
CA GLN A 40 7.91 -2.21 -3.65
C GLN A 40 7.33 -3.39 -2.92
N PRO A 41 7.24 -4.57 -3.56
CA PRO A 41 6.75 -5.76 -2.89
C PRO A 41 7.64 -6.05 -1.67
N ARG A 42 7.03 -6.61 -0.63
CA ARG A 42 7.75 -7.02 0.59
C ARG A 42 8.63 -8.28 0.39
N ASN A 43 8.73 -8.79 -0.84
CA ASN A 43 9.39 -10.03 -1.21
C ASN A 43 10.81 -9.83 -1.76
#